data_AF-A0A7J7JVJ3-F1
#
_entry.id   AF-A0A7J7JVJ3-F1
#
_cell.length_a   1.000
_cell.length_b   1.000
_cell.length_c   1.000
_cell.angle_alpha   90.00
_cell.angle_beta   90.00
_cell.angle_gamma   90.00
#
_symmetry.space_group_name_H-M   'P 1'
#
loop_
_entity.id
_entity.type
_entity.pdbx_description
1 polymer ?
#
loop_
_entity_poly.entity_id
_entity_poly.type
_entity_poly.pdbx_seq_one_letter_code
_entity_poly.pdbx_strand_id
1 'polypeptide(L)'
;MPSVFSDHIIVFPTVENVRNSLEGYQAGGSLPFSQQTYDQQRYIKSFMCEWRSESRGRSKASPHIKSYLRLSPDNKRVPWFLMTRSCDVVM
;
A
#
# COMPACT_ATOMS: atom_id res chain seq x y z
N MET A 1 28.22 -7.01 3.07
CA MET A 1 26.98 -6.28 3.38
C MET A 1 26.45 -5.65 2.10
N PRO A 2 25.26 -6.03 1.65
CA PRO A 2 24.20 -5.07 1.34
C PRO A 2 23.01 -5.39 2.26
N SER A 3 22.73 -4.53 3.23
CA SER A 3 21.80 -3.38 3.14
C SER A 3 20.36 -3.79 3.46
N VAL A 4 19.95 -3.40 4.66
CA VAL A 4 18.60 -3.37 5.26
C VAL A 4 17.49 -3.15 4.22
N PHE A 5 16.95 -4.22 3.67
CA PHE A 5 15.62 -4.20 3.06
C PHE A 5 14.71 -4.97 4.00
N SER A 6 13.65 -4.32 4.46
CA SER A 6 12.54 -5.02 5.09
C SER A 6 11.98 -6.02 4.09
N ASP A 7 11.89 -7.30 4.47
CA ASP A 7 11.34 -8.38 3.62
C ASP A 7 9.83 -8.19 3.29
N HIS A 8 9.20 -7.17 3.88
CA HIS A 8 7.79 -6.85 3.73
C HIS A 8 7.60 -5.45 3.18
N ILE A 9 6.71 -5.33 2.18
CA ILE A 9 6.34 -4.07 1.54
C ILE A 9 4.83 -3.91 1.69
N ILE A 10 4.41 -2.77 2.20
CA ILE A 10 2.99 -2.41 2.36
C ILE A 10 2.74 -1.20 1.46
N VAL A 11 1.95 -1.38 0.40
CA VAL A 11 1.60 -0.27 -0.48
C VAL A 11 0.34 0.40 0.06
N PHE A 12 0.46 1.67 0.48
CA PHE A 12 -0.67 2.45 0.98
C PHE A 12 -0.61 3.89 0.44
N PRO A 13 -1.74 4.51 0.07
CA PRO A 13 -1.73 5.87 -0.48
C PRO A 13 -1.18 6.89 0.53
N THR A 14 -0.24 7.72 0.06
CA THR A 14 0.22 8.87 0.83
C THR A 14 -0.82 10.00 0.80
N VAL A 15 -0.66 10.99 1.68
CA VAL A 15 -1.46 12.23 1.64
C VAL A 15 -1.37 12.90 0.27
N GLU A 16 -0.19 12.87 -0.37
CA GLU A 16 0.01 13.42 -1.72
C GLU A 16 -0.72 12.60 -2.79
N ASN A 17 -0.74 11.27 -2.68
CA ASN A 17 -1.50 10.43 -3.61
C ASN A 17 -2.99 10.73 -3.52
N VAL A 18 -3.52 10.90 -2.29
CA VAL A 18 -4.94 11.23 -2.09
C VAL A 18 -5.25 12.63 -2.60
N ARG A 19 -4.43 13.64 -2.26
CA ARG A 19 -4.61 15.03 -2.73
C ARG A 19 -4.66 15.14 -4.24
N ASN A 20 -3.78 14.43 -4.94
CA ASN A 20 -3.68 14.45 -6.40
C ASN A 20 -4.51 13.36 -7.10
N SER A 21 -5.32 12.60 -6.34
CA SER A 21 -6.23 11.61 -6.90
C SER A 21 -7.39 12.28 -7.66
N LEU A 22 -8.10 11.50 -8.48
CA LEU A 22 -9.26 11.98 -9.23
C LEU A 22 -10.39 12.50 -8.33
N GLU A 23 -10.51 11.96 -7.12
CA GLU A 23 -11.53 12.33 -6.13
C GLU A 23 -10.99 13.35 -5.10
N GLY A 24 -9.69 13.69 -5.17
CA GLY A 24 -9.00 14.51 -4.18
C GLY A 24 -9.13 13.92 -2.77
N TYR A 25 -9.26 14.80 -1.76
CA TYR A 25 -9.39 14.36 -0.36
C TYR A 25 -10.62 13.49 -0.07
N GLN A 26 -11.65 13.49 -0.93
CA GLN A 26 -12.83 12.65 -0.74
C GLN A 26 -12.48 11.16 -0.85
N ALA A 27 -11.46 10.78 -1.64
CA ALA A 27 -10.96 9.41 -1.66
C ALA A 27 -10.48 8.92 -0.30
N GLY A 28 -10.00 9.82 0.57
CA GLY A 28 -9.55 9.50 1.92
C GLY A 28 -10.65 8.87 2.79
N GLY A 29 -11.93 9.15 2.52
CA GLY A 29 -13.05 8.53 3.22
C GLY A 29 -13.13 7.00 3.03
N SER A 30 -12.54 6.48 1.95
CA SER A 30 -12.46 5.04 1.66
C SER A 30 -11.12 4.40 2.08
N LEU A 31 -10.27 5.15 2.78
CA LEU A 31 -8.93 4.73 3.23
C LEU A 31 -8.87 4.82 4.76
N PRO A 32 -9.58 3.94 5.49
CA PRO A 32 -9.64 4.02 6.94
C PRO A 32 -8.28 3.69 7.57
N PHE A 33 -7.56 4.71 8.02
CA PHE A 33 -6.37 4.57 8.85
C PHE A 33 -6.27 5.72 9.83
N SER A 34 -6.59 5.47 11.10
CA SER A 34 -6.68 6.52 12.11
C SER A 34 -5.30 6.87 12.69
N GLN A 35 -5.13 8.14 13.08
CA GLN A 35 -3.93 8.59 13.78
C GLN A 35 -3.69 7.80 15.08
N GLN A 36 -4.76 7.48 15.82
CA GLN A 36 -4.70 6.66 17.04
C GLN A 36 -4.11 5.28 16.76
N THR A 37 -4.55 4.62 15.68
CA THR A 37 -4.01 3.30 15.28
C THR A 37 -2.54 3.42 14.86
N TYR A 38 -2.20 4.45 14.09
CA TYR A 38 -0.82 4.69 13.66
C TYR A 38 0.13 4.94 14.85
N ASP A 39 -0.31 5.69 15.85
CA ASP A 39 0.52 5.99 17.02
C ASP A 39 0.86 4.76 17.85
N GLN A 40 0.00 3.74 17.84
CA GLN A 40 0.27 2.43 18.45
C GLN A 40 1.24 1.57 17.63
N GLN A 41 1.44 1.86 16.34
CA GLN A 41 2.12 0.99 15.39
C GLN A 41 3.13 1.76 14.52
N ARG A 42 3.82 2.75 15.08
CA ARG A 42 4.74 3.65 14.35
C ARG A 42 5.82 2.93 13.54
N TYR A 43 6.19 1.71 13.94
CA TYR A 43 7.17 0.89 13.24
C TYR A 43 6.72 0.53 11.81
N ILE A 44 5.41 0.46 11.52
CA ILE A 44 4.92 0.10 10.19
C ILE A 44 5.41 1.07 9.10
N LYS A 45 5.69 2.32 9.47
CA LYS A 45 6.09 3.36 8.52
C LYS A 45 7.33 2.98 7.71
N SER A 46 8.25 2.19 8.26
CA SER A 46 9.45 1.75 7.51
C SER A 46 9.16 0.70 6.43
N PHE A 47 7.98 0.07 6.45
CA PHE A 47 7.53 -0.92 5.48
C PHE A 47 6.60 -0.32 4.42
N MET A 48 6.12 0.91 4.64
CA MET A 48 5.14 1.56 3.76
C MET A 48 5.80 2.14 2.49
N CYS A 49 5.14 1.91 1.35
CA CYS A 49 5.49 2.45 0.05
C CYS A 49 4.29 3.18 -0.56
N GLU A 50 4.56 4.21 -1.36
CA GLU A 50 3.50 4.99 -2.01
C GLU A 50 2.71 4.18 -3.04
N TRP A 51 1.46 4.60 -3.28
CA TRP A 51 0.65 4.05 -4.36
C TRP A 51 1.15 4.56 -5.72
N ARG A 52 1.50 3.64 -6.62
CA ARG A 52 1.89 3.95 -7.99
C ARG A 52 1.40 2.88 -8.96
N SER A 53 0.77 3.32 -10.06
CA SER A 53 0.26 2.43 -11.10
C SER A 53 0.29 3.11 -12.49
N GLU A 54 1.44 3.71 -12.83
CA GLU A 54 1.63 4.50 -14.06
C GLU A 54 1.39 3.67 -15.33
N SER A 55 1.93 2.45 -15.37
CA SER A 55 1.81 1.53 -16.52
C SER A 55 0.36 1.12 -16.83
N ARG A 56 -0.57 1.27 -15.88
CA ARG A 56 -2.01 1.02 -16.06
C ARG A 56 -2.83 2.31 -16.06
N GLY A 57 -2.20 3.48 -15.95
CA GLY A 57 -2.89 4.77 -15.87
C GLY A 57 -3.71 4.97 -14.59
N ARG A 58 -3.44 4.21 -13.51
CA ARG A 58 -4.26 4.22 -12.28
C ARG A 58 -3.60 4.89 -11.09
N SER A 59 -2.45 5.57 -11.25
CA SER A 59 -1.80 6.28 -10.12
C SER A 59 -2.68 7.33 -9.46
N LYS A 60 -3.61 7.95 -10.21
CA LYS A 60 -4.58 8.92 -9.68
C LYS A 60 -5.89 8.29 -9.19
N ALA A 61 -6.09 6.98 -9.39
CA ALA A 61 -7.25 6.27 -8.88
C ALA A 61 -6.87 5.66 -7.52
N SER A 62 -7.42 6.19 -6.44
CA SER A 62 -7.15 5.71 -5.09
C SER A 62 -7.53 4.22 -4.97
N PRO A 63 -6.64 3.36 -4.44
CA PRO A 63 -6.89 1.92 -4.41
C PRO A 63 -7.93 1.58 -3.34
N HIS A 64 -9.00 0.89 -3.76
CA HIS A 64 -9.91 0.18 -2.85
C HIS A 64 -9.79 -1.36 -2.98
N ILE A 65 -8.93 -1.82 -3.88
CA ILE A 65 -8.53 -3.23 -4.04
C ILE A 65 -7.55 -3.63 -2.94
N LYS A 66 -7.65 -4.87 -2.45
CA LYS A 66 -6.68 -5.45 -1.51
C LYS A 66 -6.05 -6.68 -2.17
N SER A 67 -4.74 -6.63 -2.30
CA SER A 67 -3.97 -7.69 -2.96
C SER A 67 -2.72 -8.02 -2.16
N TYR A 68 -2.49 -9.31 -1.97
CA TYR A 68 -1.30 -9.87 -1.35
C TYR A 68 -0.57 -10.68 -2.40
N LEU A 69 0.74 -10.53 -2.46
CA LEU A 69 1.57 -11.37 -3.31
C LEU A 69 2.88 -11.68 -2.64
N ARG A 70 3.49 -12.78 -3.07
CA ARG A 70 4.89 -13.07 -2.77
C ARG A 70 5.68 -12.94 -4.05
N LEU A 71 6.77 -12.18 -4.00
CA LEU A 71 7.76 -12.12 -5.06
C LEU A 71 8.88 -13.12 -4.76
N SER A 72 9.48 -13.69 -5.81
CA SER A 72 10.78 -14.34 -5.69
C SER A 72 11.85 -13.30 -5.34
N PRO A 73 12.98 -13.68 -4.71
CA PRO A 73 14.04 -12.73 -4.35
C PRO A 73 14.61 -11.91 -5.53
N ASP A 74 14.46 -12.40 -6.76
CA ASP A 74 14.86 -11.72 -7.99
C ASP A 74 13.73 -10.88 -8.63
N ASN A 75 12.55 -10.83 -8.01
CA ASN A 75 11.32 -10.17 -8.49
C ASN A 75 10.81 -10.64 -9.86
N LYS A 76 11.24 -11.81 -10.35
CA LYS A 76 10.85 -12.32 -11.67
C LYS A 76 9.66 -13.27 -11.65
N ARG A 77 9.29 -13.79 -10.47
CA ARG A 77 8.22 -14.77 -10.31
C ARG A 77 7.30 -14.35 -9.16
N VAL A 78 6.03 -14.69 -9.32
CA VAL A 78 5.00 -14.52 -8.31
C VAL A 78 4.49 -15.93 -7.96
N PRO A 79 5.03 -16.61 -6.93
CA PRO A 79 4.59 -17.96 -6.60
C PRO A 79 3.12 -18.04 -6.20
N TRP A 80 2.58 -16.97 -5.63
CA TRP A 80 1.15 -16.83 -5.35
C TRP A 80 0.73 -15.36 -5.35
N PHE A 81 -0.53 -15.15 -5.70
CA PHE A 81 -1.21 -13.87 -5.71
C PHE A 81 -2.62 -14.08 -5.16
N LEU A 82 -3.05 -13.23 -4.23
CA LEU A 82 -4.37 -13.25 -3.62
C LEU A 82 -5.00 -11.87 -3.75
N MET A 83 -6.19 -11.80 -4.31
CA MET A 83 -7.04 -10.61 -4.28
C MET A 83 -8.22 -10.90 -3.36
N THR A 84 -8.48 -10.00 -2.40
CA THR A 84 -9.51 -10.21 -1.39
C THR A 84 -10.28 -8.92 -1.09
N ARG A 85 -11.41 -9.09 -0.40
CA ARG A 85 -12.21 -8.00 0.18
C ARG A 85 -11.83 -7.71 1.63
N SER A 86 -11.04 -8.58 2.27
CA SER A 86 -10.72 -8.46 3.70
C SER A 86 -10.24 -7.04 4.01
N CYS A 87 -10.95 -6.43 4.96
CA CYS A 87 -10.59 -5.16 5.61
C CYS A 87 -9.77 -5.42 6.88
N ASP A 88 -9.28 -6.65 7.07
CA ASP A 88 -8.41 -6.94 8.20
C ASP A 88 -7.15 -6.12 7.98
N VAL A 89 -6.99 -5.12 8.84
CA VAL A 89 -5.73 -4.44 9.08
C VAL A 89 -4.78 -5.51 9.62
N VAL A 90 -4.27 -6.35 8.72
CA VAL A 90 -3.00 -7.03 8.93
C VAL A 90 -1.96 -6.03 8.47
N MET A 91 -1.61 -5.16 9.42
CA MET A 91 -0.30 -4.53 9.44
C MET A 91 0.77 -5.60 9.53
#